data_AF-M3D145-F1
#
_entry.id   AF-M3D145-F1
#
_cell.length_a   1.000
_cell.length_b   1.000
_cell.length_c   1.000
_cell.angle_alpha   90.00
_cell.angle_beta   90.00
_cell.angle_gamma   90.00
#
_symmetry.space_group_name_H-M   'P 1'
#
loop_
_entity.id
_entity.type
_entity.pdbx_description
1 polymer ?
#
loop_
_entity_poly.entity_id
_entity_poly.type
_entity_poly.pdbx_seq_one_letter_code
_entity_poly.pdbx_strand_id
1 'polypeptide(L)'
;MTDHALRLLRQDRRLAELAAFPFGFDLGRAEHGHVEEVRLASGGPLDVVAGDDSGGTYFVCADGSVLYADSEGAAGIIGSSVDEALELVIGLPGWRDCTHLSPDDGEETILACVAETEDDIRECYGIDEERIELRAALGFPERSPVELVGRLRAALLRIEPDFVLLNAEEGCAYDRLVPAGPPLWEPVLAAGRADLARLRKGDPTAWREVADDPVRRRITLRAAQFDRSEDDLDLLRHLLRHEARSSMTDELRLAAVLVGLHGNTADLPLLAEVRETDCDTACGLGGVPGPGASAAELRQWAWELDDSMFGTDPSDEPFFTWTDLASDQGMTELARVALIRELDSIVMDRSRLRRPDAPHLLDTTPLVMLVQGFERLADLPQALRAQRLYAALQERAWDRVSARHTLARLEREAGRPAQAVTALAAVREALATPGDDSLRHWRRVNLGRFVAEEHYRLTLALADAGRPEEARALLAAADALLGELSENAAKGLREISGRTAARVREAGRGRARRVTGNGSLRAAPPPAPPRNPR
;
A
#
# COMPACT_ATOMS: atom_id res chain seq x y z
N MET A 1 27.80 14.69 -3.48
CA MET A 1 28.72 14.24 -4.55
C MET A 1 28.75 12.71 -4.53
N THR A 2 27.64 12.06 -4.88
CA THR A 2 27.32 10.68 -4.46
C THR A 2 27.58 9.58 -5.52
N ASP A 3 28.22 9.94 -6.64
CA ASP A 3 28.52 9.02 -7.76
C ASP A 3 29.99 9.09 -8.19
N HIS A 4 30.92 9.41 -7.27
CA HIS A 4 32.33 9.53 -7.66
C HIS A 4 32.88 8.18 -8.09
N ALA A 5 32.65 7.14 -7.28
CA ALA A 5 33.15 5.81 -7.53
C ALA A 5 32.54 5.23 -8.82
N LEU A 6 31.22 5.37 -9.01
CA LEU A 6 30.56 4.91 -10.24
C LEU A 6 31.12 5.56 -11.50
N ARG A 7 31.45 6.87 -11.44
CA ARG A 7 32.11 7.55 -12.57
C ARG A 7 33.50 7.00 -12.84
N LEU A 8 34.28 6.72 -11.79
CA LEU A 8 35.62 6.14 -11.94
C LEU A 8 35.55 4.74 -12.57
N LEU A 9 34.66 3.87 -12.07
CA LEU A 9 34.45 2.53 -12.64
C LEU A 9 34.04 2.60 -14.13
N ARG A 10 33.20 3.57 -14.51
CA ARG A 10 32.82 3.76 -15.94
C ARG A 10 33.97 4.26 -16.82
N GLN A 11 34.98 4.91 -16.25
CA GLN A 11 36.11 5.50 -16.99
C GLN A 11 37.33 4.57 -17.04
N ASP A 12 37.50 3.72 -16.03
CA ASP A 12 38.63 2.80 -15.90
C ASP A 12 38.16 1.35 -15.94
N ARG A 13 38.48 0.69 -17.05
CA ARG A 13 38.14 -0.72 -17.29
C ARG A 13 38.74 -1.65 -16.23
N ARG A 14 39.96 -1.37 -15.75
CA ARG A 14 40.61 -2.23 -14.75
C ARG A 14 39.88 -2.15 -13.42
N LEU A 15 39.47 -0.95 -13.01
CA LEU A 15 38.70 -0.78 -11.78
C LEU A 15 37.32 -1.45 -11.89
N ALA A 16 36.66 -1.37 -13.04
CA ALA A 16 35.42 -2.10 -13.29
C ALA A 16 35.59 -3.62 -13.24
N GLU A 17 36.67 -4.15 -13.82
CA GLU A 17 36.98 -5.59 -13.77
C GLU A 17 37.23 -6.06 -12.33
N LEU A 18 37.97 -5.28 -11.52
CA LEU A 18 38.19 -5.56 -10.10
C LEU A 18 36.89 -5.49 -9.28
N ALA A 19 36.03 -4.50 -9.54
CA ALA A 19 34.74 -4.38 -8.87
C ALA A 19 33.80 -5.55 -9.22
N ALA A 20 33.82 -5.99 -10.48
CA ALA A 20 33.02 -7.13 -10.95
C ALA A 20 33.46 -8.44 -10.29
N PHE A 21 34.76 -8.70 -10.25
CA PHE A 21 35.34 -9.87 -9.60
C PHE A 21 36.64 -9.47 -8.90
N PRO A 22 36.77 -9.73 -7.58
CA PRO A 22 35.98 -10.68 -6.79
C PRO A 22 34.74 -10.12 -6.08
N PHE A 23 34.47 -8.81 -6.16
CA PHE A 23 33.50 -8.18 -5.25
C PHE A 23 32.03 -8.23 -5.71
N GLY A 24 31.74 -8.69 -6.92
CA GLY A 24 30.36 -8.90 -7.38
C GLY A 24 29.59 -7.62 -7.72
N PHE A 25 30.29 -6.54 -8.13
CA PHE A 25 29.68 -5.32 -8.65
C PHE A 25 30.03 -5.13 -10.13
N ASP A 26 29.32 -5.84 -11.00
CA ASP A 26 29.60 -5.88 -12.45
C ASP A 26 28.70 -4.89 -13.21
N LEU A 27 29.33 -3.84 -13.75
CA LEU A 27 28.66 -2.85 -14.59
C LEU A 27 28.13 -3.43 -15.92
N GLY A 28 28.78 -4.46 -16.46
CA GLY A 28 28.39 -5.11 -17.71
C GLY A 28 27.07 -5.89 -17.58
N ARG A 29 26.69 -6.25 -16.35
CA ARG A 29 25.40 -6.89 -16.07
C ARG A 29 24.23 -5.92 -16.04
N ALA A 30 24.48 -4.62 -15.90
CA ALA A 30 23.41 -3.62 -15.87
C ALA A 30 22.55 -3.60 -17.15
N GLU A 31 23.15 -3.90 -18.31
CA GLU A 31 22.44 -3.96 -19.60
C GLU A 31 21.42 -5.10 -19.68
N HIS A 32 21.60 -6.16 -18.89
CA HIS A 32 20.68 -7.30 -18.85
C HIS A 32 19.42 -6.99 -18.01
N GLY A 33 19.49 -5.97 -17.15
CA GLY A 33 18.45 -5.66 -16.17
C GLY A 33 18.34 -6.73 -15.09
N HIS A 34 17.27 -6.62 -14.31
CA HIS A 34 16.89 -7.66 -13.36
C HIS A 34 16.18 -8.82 -14.06
N VAL A 35 16.16 -10.01 -13.44
CA VAL A 35 15.55 -11.23 -14.02
C VAL A 35 14.07 -11.04 -14.37
N GLU A 36 13.39 -10.13 -13.67
CA GLU A 36 12.01 -9.75 -13.90
C GLU A 36 11.82 -8.23 -13.80
N GLU A 37 10.70 -7.72 -14.33
CA GLU A 37 10.38 -6.31 -14.22
C GLU A 37 10.01 -5.98 -12.77
N VAL A 38 10.67 -4.98 -12.20
CA VAL A 38 10.46 -4.55 -10.81
C VAL A 38 10.19 -3.05 -10.72
N ARG A 39 9.53 -2.65 -9.62
CA ARG A 39 9.24 -1.24 -9.32
C ARG A 39 9.19 -1.00 -7.83
N LEU A 40 9.41 0.24 -7.39
CA LEU A 40 9.12 0.62 -6.01
C LEU A 40 7.60 0.72 -5.77
N ALA A 41 7.16 0.34 -4.57
CA ALA A 41 5.78 0.51 -4.13
C ALA A 41 5.35 1.99 -4.13
N SER A 42 6.28 2.89 -3.77
CA SER A 42 6.12 4.34 -3.83
C SER A 42 6.04 4.91 -5.26
N GLY A 43 6.35 4.10 -6.28
CA GLY A 43 6.42 4.54 -7.68
C GLY A 43 7.67 5.34 -8.04
N GLY A 44 8.64 5.43 -7.11
CA GLY A 44 9.94 6.05 -7.37
C GLY A 44 10.72 5.32 -8.48
N PRO A 45 11.54 6.04 -9.27
CA PRO A 45 12.37 5.44 -10.30
C PRO A 45 13.46 4.54 -9.71
N LEU A 46 13.83 3.51 -10.48
CA LEU A 46 14.93 2.60 -10.21
C LEU A 46 15.83 2.54 -11.44
N ASP A 47 17.09 2.86 -11.26
CA ASP A 47 18.09 2.75 -12.33
C ASP A 47 19.04 1.59 -12.04
N VAL A 48 19.07 0.59 -12.92
CA VAL A 48 20.02 -0.52 -12.81
C VAL A 48 21.43 0.00 -13.05
N VAL A 49 22.34 -0.24 -12.10
CA VAL A 49 23.74 0.22 -12.20
C VAL A 49 24.77 -0.90 -12.25
N ALA A 50 24.45 -2.07 -11.69
CA ALA A 50 25.31 -3.25 -11.72
C ALA A 50 24.50 -4.52 -11.44
N GLY A 51 25.12 -5.68 -11.65
CA GLY A 51 24.64 -6.96 -11.14
C GLY A 51 25.79 -7.80 -10.58
N ASP A 52 25.46 -8.93 -9.98
CA ASP A 52 26.46 -9.90 -9.51
C ASP A 52 26.38 -11.23 -10.29
N ASP A 53 27.31 -12.14 -10.00
CA ASP A 53 27.42 -13.45 -10.63
C ASP A 53 26.39 -14.48 -10.13
N SER A 54 25.78 -14.25 -8.96
CA SER A 54 24.66 -15.01 -8.42
C SER A 54 23.28 -14.60 -8.98
N GLY A 55 23.22 -13.53 -9.78
CA GLY A 55 21.96 -13.03 -10.37
C GLY A 55 21.32 -11.87 -9.62
N GLY A 56 21.98 -11.33 -8.59
CA GLY A 56 21.56 -10.13 -7.89
C GLY A 56 21.75 -8.87 -8.74
N THR A 57 20.97 -7.83 -8.42
CA THR A 57 20.94 -6.57 -9.15
C THR A 57 21.01 -5.38 -8.20
N TYR A 58 21.81 -4.39 -8.56
CA TYR A 58 21.96 -3.13 -7.83
C TYR A 58 21.22 -2.02 -8.57
N PHE A 59 20.31 -1.38 -7.86
CA PHE A 59 19.52 -0.24 -8.34
C PHE A 59 19.88 1.02 -7.58
N VAL A 60 19.95 2.14 -8.29
CA VAL A 60 19.98 3.47 -7.67
C VAL A 60 18.56 4.01 -7.62
N CYS A 61 18.13 4.36 -6.40
CA CYS A 61 16.86 5.02 -6.13
C CYS A 61 16.96 6.53 -6.39
N ALA A 62 15.81 7.20 -6.47
CA ALA A 62 15.74 8.65 -6.74
C ALA A 62 16.54 9.53 -5.75
N ASP A 63 16.69 9.09 -4.51
CA ASP A 63 17.44 9.80 -3.46
C ASP A 63 18.95 9.51 -3.49
N GLY A 64 19.40 8.62 -4.38
CA GLY A 64 20.78 8.16 -4.50
C GLY A 64 21.08 6.89 -3.70
N SER A 65 20.15 6.42 -2.86
CA SER A 65 20.32 5.16 -2.12
C SER A 65 20.45 3.97 -3.07
N VAL A 66 21.22 2.97 -2.68
CA VAL A 66 21.41 1.74 -3.46
C VAL A 66 20.57 0.63 -2.86
N LEU A 67 19.64 0.13 -3.66
CA LEU A 67 18.85 -1.07 -3.39
C LEU A 67 19.52 -2.25 -4.07
N TYR A 68 19.71 -3.32 -3.33
CA TYR A 68 20.10 -4.62 -3.86
C TYR A 68 18.88 -5.56 -3.84
N ALA A 69 18.68 -6.32 -4.91
CA ALA A 69 17.71 -7.40 -4.98
C ALA A 69 18.38 -8.67 -5.49
N ASP A 70 18.18 -9.79 -4.80
CA ASP A 70 18.66 -11.10 -5.27
C ASP A 70 17.64 -11.76 -6.22
N SER A 71 18.05 -12.89 -6.80
CA SER A 71 17.21 -13.70 -7.68
C SER A 71 16.19 -14.57 -6.94
N GLU A 72 16.31 -14.71 -5.62
CA GLU A 72 15.43 -15.53 -4.77
C GLU A 72 14.23 -14.72 -4.24
N GLY A 73 14.18 -13.42 -4.55
CA GLY A 73 13.05 -12.57 -4.21
C GLY A 73 13.24 -11.78 -2.92
N ALA A 74 14.48 -11.58 -2.44
CA ALA A 74 14.76 -10.69 -1.31
C ALA A 74 15.47 -9.39 -1.74
N ALA A 75 15.21 -8.31 -1.01
CA ALA A 75 15.75 -6.99 -1.29
C ALA A 75 16.16 -6.24 0.00
N GLY A 76 17.09 -5.30 -0.15
CA GLY A 76 17.64 -4.48 0.94
C GLY A 76 18.30 -3.20 0.45
N ILE A 77 18.21 -2.11 1.22
CA ILE A 77 19.09 -0.96 1.01
C ILE A 77 20.46 -1.29 1.58
N ILE A 78 21.50 -1.11 0.77
CA ILE A 78 22.90 -1.41 1.15
C ILE A 78 23.77 -0.16 1.25
N GLY A 79 23.22 1.02 1.00
CA GLY A 79 23.92 2.29 1.17
C GLY A 79 23.05 3.48 0.77
N SER A 80 23.39 4.67 1.28
CA SER A 80 22.73 5.94 0.94
C SER A 80 23.28 6.57 -0.34
N SER A 81 24.29 5.94 -0.93
CA SER A 81 24.96 6.37 -2.17
C SER A 81 25.69 5.18 -2.79
N VAL A 82 26.04 5.31 -4.08
CA VAL A 82 26.84 4.29 -4.76
C VAL A 82 28.22 4.14 -4.14
N ASP A 83 28.80 5.24 -3.68
CA ASP A 83 30.10 5.24 -2.98
C ASP A 83 30.03 4.43 -1.67
N GLU A 84 28.97 4.63 -0.87
CA GLU A 84 28.76 3.86 0.38
C GLU A 84 28.48 2.37 0.12
N ALA A 85 27.67 2.06 -0.90
CA ALA A 85 27.38 0.70 -1.27
C ALA A 85 28.62 -0.04 -1.79
N LEU A 86 29.43 0.59 -2.64
CA LEU A 86 30.68 0.02 -3.14
C LEU A 86 31.69 -0.16 -2.01
N GLU A 87 31.79 0.79 -1.10
CA GLU A 87 32.65 0.64 0.07
C GLU A 87 32.26 -0.58 0.91
N LEU A 88 30.96 -0.82 1.09
CA LEU A 88 30.46 -1.99 1.81
C LEU A 88 30.77 -3.29 1.06
N VAL A 89 30.48 -3.35 -0.24
CA VAL A 89 30.68 -4.54 -1.08
C VAL A 89 32.17 -4.91 -1.19
N ILE A 90 33.06 -3.91 -1.23
CA ILE A 90 34.52 -4.12 -1.29
C ILE A 90 35.10 -4.43 0.09
N GLY A 91 34.61 -3.75 1.13
CA GLY A 91 35.11 -3.88 2.49
C GLY A 91 34.61 -5.13 3.22
N LEU A 92 33.46 -5.68 2.81
CA LEU A 92 32.88 -6.93 3.27
C LEU A 92 32.57 -7.85 2.07
N PRO A 93 33.57 -8.50 1.45
CA PRO A 93 33.29 -9.51 0.43
C PRO A 93 32.42 -10.62 1.03
N GLY A 94 31.34 -10.98 0.34
CA GLY A 94 30.33 -11.89 0.89
C GLY A 94 29.38 -11.24 1.91
N TRP A 95 29.23 -9.90 1.91
CA TRP A 95 28.35 -9.14 2.82
C TRP A 95 26.94 -9.70 3.03
N ARG A 96 26.40 -10.47 2.07
CA ARG A 96 25.10 -11.14 2.18
C ARG A 96 25.04 -12.08 3.39
N ASP A 97 26.14 -12.76 3.69
CA ASP A 97 26.24 -13.64 4.85
C ASP A 97 26.24 -12.85 6.16
N CYS A 98 26.54 -11.55 6.12
CA CYS A 98 26.52 -10.66 7.28
C CYS A 98 25.16 -9.98 7.53
N THR A 99 24.13 -10.22 6.70
CA THR A 99 22.83 -9.52 6.80
C THR A 99 22.06 -9.81 8.10
N HIS A 100 22.30 -10.98 8.69
CA HIS A 100 21.71 -11.39 9.96
C HIS A 100 22.39 -10.75 11.18
N LEU A 101 23.61 -10.22 11.02
CA LEU A 101 24.39 -9.64 12.11
C LEU A 101 23.87 -8.26 12.52
N SER A 102 24.10 -7.94 13.78
CA SER A 102 23.85 -6.66 14.43
C SER A 102 25.10 -6.21 15.19
N PRO A 103 25.35 -4.89 15.33
CA PRO A 103 26.38 -4.38 16.25
C PRO A 103 26.26 -4.93 17.70
N ASP A 104 25.06 -5.34 18.10
CA ASP A 104 24.78 -5.90 19.42
C ASP A 104 25.28 -7.34 19.60
N ASP A 105 25.62 -8.05 18.52
CA ASP A 105 26.14 -9.44 18.58
C ASP A 105 27.57 -9.50 19.16
N GLY A 106 28.24 -8.35 19.25
CA GLY A 106 29.59 -8.21 19.79
C GLY A 106 30.68 -8.36 18.74
N GLU A 107 31.78 -7.64 18.96
CA GLU A 107 32.91 -7.54 18.04
C GLU A 107 33.53 -8.90 17.69
N GLU A 108 33.68 -9.80 18.67
CA GLU A 108 34.26 -11.13 18.44
C GLU A 108 33.43 -11.97 17.47
N THR A 109 32.11 -12.00 17.64
CA THR A 109 31.19 -12.75 16.77
C THR A 109 31.18 -12.20 15.35
N ILE A 110 31.13 -10.87 15.21
CA ILE A 110 31.17 -10.21 13.90
C ILE A 110 32.48 -10.53 13.18
N LEU A 111 33.62 -10.37 13.86
CA LEU A 111 34.93 -10.64 13.27
C LEU A 111 35.10 -12.11 12.90
N ALA A 112 34.60 -13.04 13.72
CA ALA A 112 34.65 -14.47 13.42
C ALA A 112 33.85 -14.83 12.16
N CYS A 113 32.62 -14.31 12.05
CA CYS A 113 31.77 -14.54 10.87
C CYS A 113 32.40 -13.96 9.59
N VAL A 114 32.90 -12.72 9.66
CA VAL A 114 33.58 -12.10 8.49
C VAL A 114 34.84 -12.86 8.12
N ALA A 115 35.64 -13.29 9.09
CA ALA A 115 36.85 -14.06 8.83
C ALA A 115 36.54 -15.41 8.16
N GLU A 116 35.51 -16.12 8.61
CA GLU A 116 35.06 -17.38 7.99
C GLU A 116 34.65 -17.16 6.53
N THR A 117 33.79 -16.19 6.24
CA THR A 117 33.39 -15.86 4.87
C THR A 117 34.58 -15.47 3.99
N GLU A 118 35.51 -14.66 4.51
CA GLU A 118 36.69 -14.27 3.73
C GLU A 118 37.66 -15.42 3.51
N ASP A 119 37.82 -16.34 4.46
CA ASP A 119 38.68 -17.51 4.31
C ASP A 119 38.13 -18.44 3.22
N ASP A 120 36.81 -18.68 3.17
CA ASP A 120 36.15 -19.42 2.09
C ASP A 120 36.41 -18.79 0.71
N ILE A 121 36.38 -17.46 0.64
CA ILE A 121 36.68 -16.71 -0.58
C ILE A 121 38.17 -16.86 -0.96
N ARG A 122 39.08 -16.75 0.02
CA ARG A 122 40.53 -16.91 -0.17
C ARG A 122 40.92 -18.30 -0.67
N GLU A 123 40.16 -19.34 -0.31
CA GLU A 123 40.37 -20.69 -0.83
C GLU A 123 40.12 -20.77 -2.35
N CYS A 124 39.25 -19.91 -2.89
CA CYS A 124 38.93 -19.88 -4.31
C CYS A 124 39.84 -18.93 -5.11
N TYR A 125 40.14 -17.74 -4.58
CA TYR A 125 40.93 -16.71 -5.25
C TYR A 125 41.48 -15.65 -4.29
N GLY A 126 42.51 -14.90 -4.71
CA GLY A 126 43.05 -13.78 -3.95
C GLY A 126 42.08 -12.58 -3.92
N ILE A 127 41.92 -11.96 -2.75
CA ILE A 127 41.08 -10.76 -2.58
C ILE A 127 41.80 -9.58 -1.95
N ASP A 128 42.91 -9.80 -1.24
CA ASP A 128 43.52 -8.77 -0.39
C ASP A 128 44.24 -7.69 -1.22
N GLU A 129 45.00 -8.08 -2.25
CA GLU A 129 45.71 -7.15 -3.14
C GLU A 129 44.71 -6.34 -3.98
N GLU A 130 43.72 -7.01 -4.56
CA GLU A 130 42.63 -6.44 -5.34
C GLU A 130 41.81 -5.45 -4.51
N ARG A 131 41.51 -5.79 -3.24
CA ARG A 131 40.78 -4.91 -2.31
C ARG A 131 41.59 -3.65 -2.02
N ILE A 132 42.87 -3.79 -1.72
CA ILE A 132 43.75 -2.65 -1.44
C ILE A 132 43.83 -1.73 -2.66
N GLU A 133 44.03 -2.30 -3.85
CA GLU A 133 44.11 -1.53 -5.10
C GLU A 133 42.81 -0.78 -5.36
N LEU A 134 41.68 -1.48 -5.38
CA LEU A 134 40.39 -0.88 -5.72
C LEU A 134 39.97 0.17 -4.69
N ARG A 135 40.13 -0.11 -3.40
CA ARG A 135 39.83 0.84 -2.31
C ARG A 135 40.67 2.11 -2.44
N ALA A 136 41.97 1.97 -2.68
CA ALA A 136 42.87 3.11 -2.84
C ALA A 136 42.52 3.95 -4.08
N ALA A 137 42.19 3.29 -5.20
CA ALA A 137 41.82 3.96 -6.45
C ALA A 137 40.48 4.71 -6.33
N LEU A 138 39.52 4.17 -5.60
CA LEU A 138 38.22 4.82 -5.34
C LEU A 138 38.28 5.87 -4.20
N GLY A 139 39.40 5.94 -3.48
CA GLY A 139 39.59 6.90 -2.38
C GLY A 139 38.78 6.57 -1.13
N PHE A 140 38.42 5.30 -0.93
CA PHE A 140 37.66 4.87 0.25
C PHE A 140 38.57 4.70 1.48
N PRO A 141 38.11 5.10 2.68
CA PRO A 141 38.89 4.92 3.90
C PRO A 141 39.00 3.45 4.29
N GLU A 142 39.91 3.15 5.22
CA GLU A 142 39.95 1.84 5.87
C GLU A 142 38.94 1.83 7.01
N ARG A 143 37.99 0.90 6.98
CA ARG A 143 36.99 0.71 8.02
C ARG A 143 37.09 -0.69 8.56
N SER A 144 36.82 -0.86 9.86
CA SER A 144 36.78 -2.20 10.45
C SER A 144 35.54 -2.96 9.94
N PRO A 145 35.56 -4.30 9.91
CA PRO A 145 34.38 -5.08 9.58
C PRO A 145 33.17 -4.76 10.48
N VAL A 146 33.40 -4.48 11.77
CA VAL A 146 32.35 -4.07 12.71
C VAL A 146 31.69 -2.76 12.29
N GLU A 147 32.46 -1.76 11.86
CA GLU A 147 31.90 -0.50 11.36
C GLU A 147 31.07 -0.73 10.10
N LEU A 148 31.55 -1.57 9.18
CA LEU A 148 30.84 -1.89 7.94
C LEU A 148 29.56 -2.68 8.19
N VAL A 149 29.54 -3.65 9.12
CA VAL A 149 28.33 -4.37 9.53
C VAL A 149 27.32 -3.44 10.18
N GLY A 150 27.78 -2.50 11.03
CA GLY A 150 26.90 -1.46 11.59
C GLY A 150 26.26 -0.58 10.52
N ARG A 151 27.01 -0.21 9.48
CA ARG A 151 26.49 0.56 8.34
C ARG A 151 25.54 -0.27 7.47
N LEU A 152 25.87 -1.54 7.20
CA LEU A 152 24.98 -2.48 6.51
C LEU A 152 23.65 -2.59 7.24
N ARG A 153 23.69 -2.83 8.56
CA ARG A 153 22.49 -2.95 9.39
C ARG A 153 21.64 -1.68 9.36
N ALA A 154 22.27 -0.52 9.51
CA ALA A 154 21.57 0.76 9.45
C ALA A 154 20.94 1.02 8.07
N ALA A 155 21.63 0.64 6.99
CA ALA A 155 21.11 0.73 5.63
C ALA A 155 19.91 -0.20 5.42
N LEU A 156 20.04 -1.48 5.80
CA LEU A 156 18.99 -2.49 5.63
C LEU A 156 17.70 -2.11 6.36
N LEU A 157 17.80 -1.57 7.58
CA LEU A 157 16.64 -1.14 8.37
C LEU A 157 15.85 0.01 7.72
N ARG A 158 16.41 0.72 6.73
CA ARG A 158 15.71 1.76 5.99
C ARG A 158 14.83 1.26 4.87
N ILE A 159 14.90 -0.02 4.49
CA ILE A 159 14.19 -0.52 3.30
C ILE A 159 12.69 -0.26 3.36
N GLU A 160 12.11 -0.33 4.55
CA GLU A 160 10.70 -0.01 4.74
C GLU A 160 10.53 1.25 5.60
N PRO A 161 9.57 2.11 5.25
CA PRO A 161 8.53 1.90 4.24
C PRO A 161 8.88 2.33 2.79
N ASP A 162 9.94 3.10 2.59
CA ASP A 162 10.10 3.90 1.37
C ASP A 162 10.65 3.13 0.14
N PHE A 163 11.30 1.99 0.37
CA PHE A 163 12.04 1.24 -0.66
C PHE A 163 11.54 -0.19 -0.86
N VAL A 164 10.25 -0.44 -0.62
CA VAL A 164 9.65 -1.75 -0.91
C VAL A 164 9.68 -2.03 -2.41
N LEU A 165 10.50 -3.01 -2.79
CA LEU A 165 10.58 -3.52 -4.14
C LEU A 165 9.41 -4.48 -4.41
N LEU A 166 8.72 -4.26 -5.53
CA LEU A 166 7.63 -5.09 -6.00
C LEU A 166 7.99 -5.72 -7.34
N ASN A 167 7.62 -6.98 -7.52
CA ASN A 167 7.46 -7.55 -8.86
C ASN A 167 6.38 -6.73 -9.61
N ALA A 168 6.72 -6.19 -10.78
CA ALA A 168 5.83 -5.27 -11.51
C ALA A 168 4.59 -5.96 -12.09
N GLU A 169 4.68 -7.25 -12.41
CA GLU A 169 3.59 -8.05 -12.97
C GLU A 169 2.67 -8.60 -11.87
N GLU A 170 3.24 -9.29 -10.89
CA GLU A 170 2.49 -9.95 -9.81
C GLU A 170 2.07 -8.99 -8.69
N GLY A 171 2.85 -7.94 -8.46
CA GLY A 171 2.64 -6.99 -7.38
C GLY A 171 3.00 -7.51 -5.99
N CYS A 172 3.65 -8.67 -5.88
CA CYS A 172 4.19 -9.20 -4.63
C CYS A 172 5.41 -8.38 -4.20
N ALA A 173 5.57 -8.12 -2.90
CA ALA A 173 6.77 -7.50 -2.39
C ALA A 173 7.89 -8.52 -2.22
N TYR A 174 9.12 -8.10 -2.54
CA TYR A 174 10.32 -8.86 -2.21
C TYR A 174 10.45 -9.00 -0.70
N ASP A 175 10.94 -10.14 -0.24
CA ASP A 175 11.29 -10.38 1.15
C ASP A 175 12.39 -9.42 1.61
N ARG A 176 12.44 -9.16 2.91
CA ARG A 176 13.44 -8.26 3.48
C ARG A 176 14.72 -9.06 3.73
N LEU A 177 15.86 -8.49 3.35
CA LEU A 177 17.18 -9.04 3.76
C LEU A 177 17.46 -8.88 5.26
N VAL A 178 16.56 -8.24 6.01
CA VAL A 178 16.68 -7.99 7.45
C VAL A 178 15.39 -8.43 8.14
N PRO A 179 15.45 -8.86 9.42
CA PRO A 179 14.24 -9.12 10.20
C PRO A 179 13.27 -7.95 10.19
N ALA A 180 11.99 -8.26 10.42
CA ALA A 180 10.96 -7.25 10.46
C ALA A 180 11.25 -6.15 11.48
N GLY A 181 10.93 -4.91 11.09
CA GLY A 181 10.93 -3.77 12.00
C GLY A 181 9.86 -3.89 13.09
N PRO A 182 9.72 -2.87 13.94
CA PRO A 182 8.71 -2.85 14.98
C PRO A 182 7.30 -3.02 14.39
N PRO A 183 6.35 -3.57 15.17
CA PRO A 183 4.97 -3.71 14.72
C PRO A 183 4.35 -2.33 14.41
N LEU A 184 3.41 -2.30 13.46
CA LEU A 184 2.81 -1.04 12.94
C LEU A 184 2.27 -0.11 14.03
N TRP A 185 1.70 -0.66 15.10
CA TRP A 185 1.13 0.12 16.19
C TRP A 185 2.16 0.98 16.93
N GLU A 186 3.44 0.60 16.93
CA GLU A 186 4.48 1.30 17.69
C GLU A 186 4.76 2.71 17.14
N PRO A 187 5.13 2.88 15.84
CA PRO A 187 5.27 4.21 15.24
C PRO A 187 3.93 4.97 15.21
N VAL A 188 2.80 4.28 15.03
CA VAL A 188 1.47 4.90 15.00
C VAL A 188 1.09 5.52 16.34
N LEU A 189 1.41 4.87 17.46
CA LEU A 189 1.12 5.37 18.81
C LEU A 189 2.13 6.41 19.30
N ALA A 190 3.30 6.54 18.67
CA ALA A 190 4.35 7.45 19.14
C ALA A 190 3.86 8.91 19.27
N ALA A 191 3.11 9.41 18.28
CA ALA A 191 2.54 10.75 18.31
C ALA A 191 1.49 10.92 19.43
N GLY A 192 0.59 9.95 19.61
CA GLY A 192 -0.41 9.98 20.68
C GLY A 192 0.20 9.92 22.07
N ARG A 193 1.26 9.13 22.27
CA ARG A 193 2.01 9.09 23.54
C ARG A 193 2.68 10.44 23.84
N ALA A 194 3.25 11.08 22.82
CA ALA A 194 3.83 12.42 22.97
C ALA A 194 2.76 13.46 23.33
N ASP A 195 1.60 13.41 22.69
CA ASP A 195 0.47 14.31 23.00
C ASP A 195 -0.11 14.07 24.38
N LEU A 196 -0.32 12.82 24.77
CA LEU A 196 -0.77 12.44 26.11
C LEU A 196 0.19 12.96 27.18
N ALA A 197 1.51 12.83 26.96
CA ALA A 197 2.52 13.37 27.87
C ALA A 197 2.47 14.92 27.97
N ARG A 198 2.12 15.63 26.89
CA ARG A 198 1.93 17.09 26.92
C ARG A 198 0.66 17.48 27.67
N LEU A 199 -0.44 16.75 27.48
CA LEU A 199 -1.70 16.99 28.19
C LEU A 199 -1.52 16.82 29.70
N ARG A 200 -0.83 15.76 30.14
CA ARG A 200 -0.52 15.50 31.56
C ARG A 200 0.35 16.58 32.22
N LYS A 201 1.21 17.24 31.44
CA LYS A 201 2.00 18.41 31.91
C LYS A 201 1.16 19.68 32.05
N GLY A 202 -0.12 19.65 31.67
CA GLY A 202 -1.01 20.80 31.74
C GLY A 202 -0.71 21.89 30.70
N ASP A 203 -0.09 21.55 29.55
CA ASP A 203 0.17 22.51 28.47
C ASP A 203 -1.16 23.03 27.85
N PRO A 204 -1.58 24.28 28.09
CA PRO A 204 -2.89 24.78 27.62
C PRO A 204 -2.99 24.81 26.10
N THR A 205 -1.86 24.86 25.40
CA THR A 205 -1.82 24.81 23.94
C THR A 205 -2.10 23.39 23.45
N ALA A 206 -1.45 22.38 24.05
CA ALA A 206 -1.72 20.97 23.74
C ALA A 206 -3.20 20.59 23.95
N TRP A 207 -3.80 21.06 25.04
CA TRP A 207 -5.23 20.82 25.33
C TRP A 207 -6.17 21.33 24.25
N ARG A 208 -5.82 22.43 23.58
CA ARG A 208 -6.59 22.96 22.45
C ARG A 208 -6.25 22.22 21.16
N GLU A 209 -4.97 22.11 20.84
CA GLU A 209 -4.52 21.51 19.59
C GLU A 209 -4.96 20.05 19.45
N VAL A 210 -4.78 19.25 20.50
CA VAL A 210 -5.21 17.84 20.48
C VAL A 210 -6.72 17.80 20.35
N ALA A 211 -7.47 18.57 21.13
CA ALA A 211 -8.92 18.50 21.14
C ALA A 211 -9.60 19.02 19.86
N ASP A 212 -9.00 19.97 19.15
CA ASP A 212 -9.57 20.51 17.91
C ASP A 212 -9.20 19.68 16.68
N ASP A 213 -8.13 18.88 16.73
CA ASP A 213 -7.70 18.00 15.65
C ASP A 213 -8.24 16.56 15.84
N PRO A 214 -9.15 16.06 14.97
CA PRO A 214 -9.74 14.73 15.12
C PRO A 214 -8.73 13.59 15.06
N VAL A 215 -7.66 13.72 14.28
CA VAL A 215 -6.63 12.68 14.15
C VAL A 215 -5.84 12.61 15.46
N ARG A 216 -5.38 13.76 15.97
CA ARG A 216 -4.64 13.82 17.23
C ARG A 216 -5.47 13.35 18.42
N ARG A 217 -6.75 13.73 18.51
CA ARG A 217 -7.67 13.21 19.55
C ARG A 217 -7.73 11.69 19.53
N ARG A 218 -8.02 11.12 18.36
CA ARG A 218 -8.14 9.68 18.15
C ARG A 218 -6.90 8.92 18.63
N ILE A 219 -5.71 9.33 18.19
CA ILE A 219 -4.47 8.63 18.55
C ILE A 219 -4.11 8.85 20.03
N THR A 220 -4.42 10.02 20.58
CA THR A 220 -4.21 10.29 22.02
C THR A 220 -5.13 9.41 22.88
N LEU A 221 -6.40 9.23 22.48
CA LEU A 221 -7.33 8.31 23.15
C LEU A 221 -6.84 6.86 23.07
N ARG A 222 -6.33 6.43 21.90
CA ARG A 222 -5.70 5.12 21.76
C ARG A 222 -4.44 4.99 22.62
N ALA A 223 -3.60 6.01 22.72
CA ALA A 223 -2.45 5.98 23.63
C ALA A 223 -2.90 5.84 25.10
N ALA A 224 -3.96 6.56 25.51
CA ALA A 224 -4.52 6.46 26.86
C ALA A 224 -5.17 5.08 27.13
N GLN A 225 -5.78 4.46 26.12
CA GLN A 225 -6.32 3.10 26.18
C GLN A 225 -5.25 2.08 26.59
N PHE A 226 -4.01 2.19 26.10
CA PHE A 226 -2.97 1.22 26.44
C PHE A 226 -2.18 1.61 27.70
N ASP A 227 -2.12 2.90 28.04
CA ASP A 227 -1.40 3.38 29.23
C ASP A 227 -2.20 3.23 30.54
N ARG A 228 -3.54 3.37 30.48
CA ARG A 228 -4.48 3.18 31.60
C ARG A 228 -4.12 3.95 32.89
N SER A 229 -3.62 5.17 32.76
CA SER A 229 -3.30 6.01 33.93
C SER A 229 -4.55 6.45 34.69
N GLU A 230 -4.56 6.26 36.01
CA GLU A 230 -5.66 6.69 36.88
C GLU A 230 -5.81 8.22 36.97
N ASP A 231 -4.76 8.97 36.63
CA ASP A 231 -4.70 10.43 36.73
C ASP A 231 -5.29 11.16 35.51
N ASP A 232 -5.71 10.44 34.47
CA ASP A 232 -6.16 11.02 33.20
C ASP A 232 -7.65 11.43 33.17
N LEU A 233 -8.40 11.28 34.26
CA LEU A 233 -9.85 11.46 34.23
C LEU A 233 -10.28 12.83 33.68
N ASP A 234 -9.61 13.92 34.06
CA ASP A 234 -9.96 15.26 33.59
C ASP A 234 -9.65 15.48 32.11
N LEU A 235 -8.56 14.92 31.58
CA LEU A 235 -8.25 14.99 30.16
C LEU A 235 -9.21 14.11 29.35
N LEU A 236 -9.59 12.94 29.86
CA LEU A 236 -10.54 12.03 29.20
C LEU A 236 -11.93 12.66 29.09
N ARG A 237 -12.40 13.32 30.15
CA ARG A 237 -13.64 14.13 30.12
C ARG A 237 -13.60 15.22 29.04
N HIS A 238 -12.44 15.86 28.87
CA HIS A 238 -12.26 16.91 27.87
C HIS A 238 -12.30 16.35 26.44
N LEU A 239 -11.58 15.26 26.18
CA LEU A 239 -11.59 14.59 24.88
C LEU A 239 -12.98 14.02 24.54
N LEU A 240 -13.67 13.41 25.50
CA LEU A 240 -15.04 12.90 25.33
C LEU A 240 -16.02 13.98 24.85
N ARG A 241 -15.97 15.19 25.44
CA ARG A 241 -16.82 16.32 25.00
C ARG A 241 -16.53 16.77 23.58
N HIS A 242 -15.28 16.64 23.12
CA HIS A 242 -14.92 16.97 21.76
C HIS A 242 -15.33 15.88 20.77
N GLU A 243 -15.20 14.60 21.15
CA GLU A 243 -15.70 13.48 20.34
C GLU A 243 -17.22 13.52 20.16
N ALA A 244 -17.96 13.91 21.20
CA ALA A 244 -19.42 14.04 21.16
C ALA A 244 -19.96 15.07 20.14
N ARG A 245 -19.09 15.83 19.46
CA ARG A 245 -19.50 16.71 18.34
C ARG A 245 -19.73 15.94 17.04
N SER A 246 -19.23 14.71 16.97
CA SER A 246 -19.46 13.76 15.89
C SER A 246 -20.57 12.78 16.29
N SER A 247 -21.10 12.04 15.30
CA SER A 247 -21.94 10.88 15.60
C SER A 247 -21.13 9.73 16.21
N MET A 248 -21.75 8.61 16.52
CA MET A 248 -21.10 7.45 17.16
C MET A 248 -19.89 6.95 16.34
N THR A 249 -18.70 7.07 16.94
CA THR A 249 -17.44 6.49 16.46
C THR A 249 -16.86 5.54 17.51
N ASP A 250 -15.90 4.70 17.11
CA ASP A 250 -15.18 3.84 18.05
C ASP A 250 -14.40 4.68 19.08
N GLU A 251 -13.86 5.83 18.68
CA GLU A 251 -13.16 6.76 19.57
C GLU A 251 -14.08 7.45 20.58
N LEU A 252 -15.30 7.82 20.18
CA LEU A 252 -16.31 8.34 21.10
C LEU A 252 -16.68 7.28 22.14
N ARG A 253 -16.91 6.04 21.68
CA ARG A 253 -17.21 4.92 22.57
C ARG A 253 -16.04 4.64 23.51
N LEU A 254 -14.81 4.62 22.99
CA LEU A 254 -13.59 4.43 23.78
C LEU A 254 -13.46 5.52 24.85
N ALA A 255 -13.62 6.79 24.50
CA ALA A 255 -13.54 7.90 25.45
C ALA A 255 -14.58 7.76 26.58
N ALA A 256 -15.82 7.37 26.25
CA ALA A 256 -16.87 7.13 27.23
C ALA A 256 -16.56 5.95 28.16
N VAL A 257 -16.03 4.85 27.60
CA VAL A 257 -15.58 3.68 28.36
C VAL A 257 -14.43 4.04 29.30
N LEU A 258 -13.40 4.74 28.81
CA LEU A 258 -12.26 5.16 29.62
C LEU A 258 -12.71 6.03 30.80
N VAL A 259 -13.61 7.00 30.59
CA VAL A 259 -14.21 7.80 31.69
C VAL A 259 -14.98 6.90 32.67
N GLY A 260 -15.79 5.97 32.15
CA GLY A 260 -16.59 5.06 32.97
C GLY A 260 -15.76 4.11 33.86
N LEU A 261 -14.58 3.69 33.40
CA LEU A 261 -13.69 2.80 34.15
C LEU A 261 -13.15 3.42 35.45
N HIS A 262 -13.03 4.75 35.53
CA HIS A 262 -12.70 5.42 36.80
C HIS A 262 -13.83 5.28 37.84
N GLY A 263 -15.06 5.00 37.42
CA GLY A 263 -16.20 4.75 38.31
C GLY A 263 -16.64 5.98 39.12
N ASN A 264 -16.33 7.18 38.65
CA ASN A 264 -16.73 8.40 39.33
C ASN A 264 -18.18 8.76 38.95
N THR A 265 -19.10 8.64 39.89
CA THR A 265 -20.54 8.88 39.64
C THR A 265 -20.87 10.32 39.24
N ALA A 266 -19.95 11.27 39.45
CA ALA A 266 -20.07 12.64 38.95
C ALA A 266 -20.06 12.71 37.41
N ASP A 267 -19.62 11.66 36.71
CA ASP A 267 -19.56 11.58 35.25
C ASP A 267 -20.84 11.07 34.60
N LEU A 268 -21.80 10.53 35.37
CA LEU A 268 -23.08 10.05 34.85
C LEU A 268 -23.85 11.13 34.05
N PRO A 269 -23.91 12.40 34.47
CA PRO A 269 -24.56 13.45 33.68
C PRO A 269 -23.87 13.68 32.33
N LEU A 270 -22.52 13.66 32.29
CA LEU A 270 -21.76 13.82 31.05
C LEU A 270 -22.00 12.65 30.10
N LEU A 271 -21.93 11.42 30.60
CA LEU A 271 -22.18 10.22 29.78
C LEU A 271 -23.62 10.17 29.25
N ALA A 272 -24.59 10.60 30.07
CA ALA A 272 -25.98 10.74 29.62
C ALA A 272 -26.14 11.83 28.54
N GLU A 273 -25.49 12.99 28.71
CA GLU A 273 -25.49 14.06 27.70
C GLU A 273 -24.92 13.57 26.37
N VAL A 274 -23.75 12.90 26.39
CA VAL A 274 -23.16 12.34 25.17
C VAL A 274 -24.10 11.32 24.53
N ARG A 275 -24.64 10.38 25.32
CA ARG A 275 -25.56 9.35 24.83
C ARG A 275 -26.77 9.92 24.09
N GLU A 276 -27.31 11.05 24.53
CA GLU A 276 -28.51 11.67 23.94
C GLU A 276 -28.22 12.59 22.74
N THR A 277 -26.98 12.64 22.25
CA THR A 277 -26.59 13.52 21.13
C THR A 277 -27.32 13.17 19.83
N ASP A 278 -27.38 11.88 19.49
CA ASP A 278 -28.14 11.36 18.34
C ASP A 278 -28.52 9.88 18.52
N CYS A 279 -29.28 9.33 17.56
CA CYS A 279 -29.76 7.96 17.61
C CYS A 279 -28.62 6.92 17.61
N ASP A 280 -27.59 7.13 16.80
CA ASP A 280 -26.46 6.19 16.69
C ASP A 280 -25.66 6.18 17.99
N THR A 281 -25.52 7.33 18.63
CA THR A 281 -24.85 7.52 19.91
C THR A 281 -25.64 6.88 21.05
N ALA A 282 -26.96 7.04 21.05
CA ALA A 282 -27.85 6.39 22.01
C ALA A 282 -27.80 4.86 21.92
N CYS A 283 -27.68 4.32 20.71
CA CYS A 283 -27.50 2.89 20.48
C CYS A 283 -26.11 2.40 20.89
N GLY A 284 -25.06 3.11 20.50
CA GLY A 284 -23.68 2.68 20.74
C GLY A 284 -23.18 2.90 22.18
N LEU A 285 -23.85 3.74 22.97
CA LEU A 285 -23.69 3.86 24.43
C LEU A 285 -24.90 3.24 25.17
N GLY A 286 -25.51 2.21 24.59
CA GLY A 286 -26.56 1.45 25.24
C GLY A 286 -26.09 0.90 26.59
N GLY A 287 -27.00 0.87 27.57
CA GLY A 287 -26.70 0.33 28.90
C GLY A 287 -25.97 1.27 29.86
N VAL A 288 -25.60 2.49 29.45
CA VAL A 288 -25.06 3.50 30.38
C VAL A 288 -26.00 3.65 31.58
N PRO A 289 -25.49 3.50 32.83
CA PRO A 289 -26.33 3.58 34.02
C PRO A 289 -27.05 4.92 34.16
N GLY A 290 -28.26 4.87 34.73
CA GLY A 290 -29.07 6.06 34.94
C GLY A 290 -28.56 6.97 36.07
N PRO A 291 -29.14 8.18 36.21
CA PRO A 291 -28.85 9.06 37.33
C PRO A 291 -29.08 8.34 38.68
N GLY A 292 -28.09 8.41 39.58
CA GLY A 292 -28.15 7.77 40.90
C GLY A 292 -27.59 6.35 40.97
N ALA A 293 -27.08 5.80 39.86
CA ALA A 293 -26.33 4.55 39.86
C ALA A 293 -25.05 4.65 40.71
N SER A 294 -24.62 3.51 41.25
CA SER A 294 -23.41 3.36 42.03
C SER A 294 -22.14 3.37 41.17
N ALA A 295 -21.00 3.65 41.79
CA ALA A 295 -19.69 3.54 41.16
C ALA A 295 -19.41 2.12 40.62
N ALA A 296 -19.95 1.09 41.26
CA ALA A 296 -19.80 -0.30 40.83
C ALA A 296 -20.59 -0.57 39.54
N GLU A 297 -21.82 -0.09 39.43
CA GLU A 297 -22.62 -0.22 38.21
C GLU A 297 -21.98 0.50 37.02
N LEU A 298 -21.44 1.71 37.24
CA LEU A 298 -20.72 2.44 36.20
C LEU A 298 -19.47 1.70 35.71
N ARG A 299 -18.65 1.19 36.64
CA ARG A 299 -17.46 0.41 36.26
C ARG A 299 -17.82 -0.89 35.57
N GLN A 300 -18.87 -1.58 36.01
CA GLN A 300 -19.30 -2.83 35.40
C GLN A 300 -19.70 -2.62 33.94
N TRP A 301 -20.53 -1.61 33.65
CA TRP A 301 -20.90 -1.24 32.28
C TRP A 301 -19.66 -0.93 31.42
N ALA A 302 -18.75 -0.11 31.93
CA ALA A 302 -17.56 0.28 31.18
C ALA A 302 -16.64 -0.93 30.94
N TRP A 303 -16.47 -1.80 31.93
CA TRP A 303 -15.64 -3.00 31.84
C TRP A 303 -16.19 -4.01 30.83
N GLU A 304 -17.50 -4.24 30.78
CA GLU A 304 -18.12 -5.14 29.79
C GLU A 304 -17.91 -4.65 28.35
N LEU A 305 -17.95 -3.33 28.12
CA LEU A 305 -17.64 -2.76 26.82
C LEU A 305 -16.13 -2.80 26.52
N ASP A 306 -15.28 -2.54 27.51
CA ASP A 306 -13.82 -2.57 27.35
C ASP A 306 -13.32 -3.98 26.99
N ASP A 307 -13.82 -5.00 27.70
CA ASP A 307 -13.50 -6.42 27.50
C ASP A 307 -13.96 -6.93 26.12
N SER A 308 -15.11 -6.44 25.65
CA SER A 308 -15.65 -6.87 24.36
C SER A 308 -15.09 -6.14 23.13
N MET A 309 -14.50 -4.95 23.30
CA MET A 309 -14.16 -4.08 22.16
C MET A 309 -12.76 -3.48 22.13
N PHE A 310 -12.10 -3.24 23.27
CA PHE A 310 -10.89 -2.39 23.30
C PHE A 310 -9.68 -3.07 23.95
N GLY A 311 -9.82 -3.64 25.14
CA GLY A 311 -8.68 -4.28 25.82
C GLY A 311 -7.48 -3.36 26.08
N THR A 312 -6.34 -3.96 26.44
CA THR A 312 -5.13 -3.23 26.90
C THR A 312 -3.84 -3.57 26.15
N ASP A 313 -3.87 -4.55 25.25
CA ASP A 313 -2.73 -4.91 24.41
C ASP A 313 -2.91 -4.36 22.99
N PRO A 314 -2.01 -3.49 22.50
CA PRO A 314 -2.08 -2.98 21.12
C PRO A 314 -2.05 -4.09 20.05
N SER A 315 -1.50 -5.27 20.37
CA SER A 315 -1.43 -6.39 19.43
C SER A 315 -2.77 -7.14 19.25
N ASP A 316 -3.73 -6.95 20.15
CA ASP A 316 -5.07 -7.52 20.04
C ASP A 316 -6.01 -6.68 19.14
N GLU A 317 -5.63 -5.43 18.87
CA GLU A 317 -6.42 -4.54 18.00
C GLU A 317 -6.44 -5.06 16.55
N PRO A 318 -7.59 -4.94 15.85
CA PRO A 318 -7.68 -5.33 14.45
C PRO A 318 -6.60 -4.65 13.59
N PHE A 319 -5.97 -5.43 12.71
CA PHE A 319 -4.92 -4.94 11.81
C PHE A 319 -5.30 -3.64 11.07
N PHE A 320 -6.53 -3.55 10.57
CA PHE A 320 -7.01 -2.38 9.83
C PHE A 320 -7.17 -1.12 10.70
N THR A 321 -7.33 -1.24 12.02
CA THR A 321 -7.30 -0.10 12.94
C THR A 321 -5.98 0.64 12.81
N TRP A 322 -4.86 -0.09 12.80
CA TRP A 322 -3.53 0.49 12.71
C TRP A 322 -3.22 1.07 11.34
N THR A 323 -3.66 0.44 10.25
CA THR A 323 -3.45 0.98 8.89
C THR A 323 -4.27 2.25 8.67
N ASP A 324 -5.47 2.33 9.25
CA ASP A 324 -6.32 3.52 9.16
C ASP A 324 -5.72 4.68 9.95
N LEU A 325 -5.27 4.42 11.19
CA LEU A 325 -4.59 5.42 12.01
C LEU A 325 -3.27 5.91 11.38
N ALA A 326 -2.50 5.02 10.75
CA ALA A 326 -1.29 5.40 10.02
C ALA A 326 -1.65 6.32 8.84
N SER A 327 -2.69 5.97 8.07
CA SER A 327 -3.15 6.76 6.92
C SER A 327 -3.65 8.15 7.34
N ASP A 328 -4.45 8.22 8.42
CA ASP A 328 -4.98 9.47 8.98
C ASP A 328 -3.86 10.41 9.44
N GLN A 329 -2.73 9.86 9.92
CA GLN A 329 -1.52 10.61 10.31
C GLN A 329 -0.64 11.05 9.13
N GLY A 330 -0.98 10.66 7.90
CA GLY A 330 -0.12 10.88 6.74
C GLY A 330 1.08 9.95 6.66
N MET A 331 1.12 8.87 7.45
CA MET A 331 2.12 7.80 7.33
C MET A 331 1.77 6.85 6.17
N THR A 332 1.57 7.42 4.98
CA THR A 332 1.00 6.74 3.81
C THR A 332 1.80 5.53 3.38
N GLU A 333 3.14 5.65 3.27
CA GLU A 333 3.96 4.52 2.83
C GLU A 333 4.02 3.42 3.89
N LEU A 334 4.01 3.77 5.18
CA LEU A 334 3.94 2.79 6.25
C LEU A 334 2.62 1.99 6.21
N ALA A 335 1.49 2.67 5.99
CA ALA A 335 0.20 2.01 5.80
C ALA A 335 0.18 1.14 4.53
N ARG A 336 0.73 1.65 3.41
CA ARG A 336 0.80 0.94 2.12
C ARG A 336 1.55 -0.37 2.29
N VAL A 337 2.73 -0.32 2.88
CA VAL A 337 3.60 -1.49 3.07
C VAL A 337 2.92 -2.53 3.96
N ALA A 338 2.29 -2.11 5.05
CA ALA A 338 1.53 -3.03 5.91
C ALA A 338 0.43 -3.75 5.11
N LEU A 339 -0.37 -3.01 4.33
CA LEU A 339 -1.44 -3.60 3.51
C LEU A 339 -0.87 -4.55 2.43
N ILE A 340 0.25 -4.20 1.79
CA ILE A 340 0.91 -5.07 0.80
C ILE A 340 1.35 -6.39 1.46
N ARG A 341 2.04 -6.32 2.61
CA ARG A 341 2.51 -7.50 3.34
C ARG A 341 1.35 -8.39 3.80
N GLU A 342 0.23 -7.79 4.25
CA GLU A 342 -0.95 -8.57 4.60
C GLU A 342 -1.56 -9.26 3.38
N LEU A 343 -1.69 -8.56 2.25
CA LEU A 343 -2.15 -9.17 0.99
C LEU A 343 -1.22 -10.30 0.53
N ASP A 344 0.09 -10.12 0.59
CA ASP A 344 1.09 -11.14 0.26
C ASP A 344 0.90 -12.37 1.15
N SER A 345 0.70 -12.18 2.45
CA SER A 345 0.47 -13.29 3.39
C SER A 345 -0.77 -14.12 3.02
N ILE A 346 -1.86 -13.46 2.58
CA ILE A 346 -3.10 -14.13 2.17
C ILE A 346 -2.94 -14.82 0.82
N VAL A 347 -2.19 -14.22 -0.11
CA VAL A 347 -1.89 -14.81 -1.42
C VAL A 347 -1.08 -16.10 -1.23
N MET A 348 -0.07 -16.06 -0.36
CA MET A 348 0.79 -17.21 -0.05
C MET A 348 0.06 -18.29 0.73
N ASP A 349 -0.74 -17.91 1.73
CA ASP A 349 -1.52 -18.83 2.54
C ASP A 349 -3.00 -18.41 2.67
N ARG A 350 -3.82 -18.94 1.76
CA ARG A 350 -5.28 -18.73 1.78
C ARG A 350 -5.97 -19.33 3.00
N SER A 351 -5.31 -20.22 3.75
CA SER A 351 -5.90 -20.80 4.96
C SER A 351 -6.11 -19.74 6.04
N ARG A 352 -5.39 -18.61 5.97
CA ARG A 352 -5.60 -17.42 6.82
C ARG A 352 -7.00 -16.82 6.71
N LEU A 353 -7.71 -17.07 5.61
CA LEU A 353 -9.09 -16.63 5.43
C LEU A 353 -10.11 -17.60 6.05
N ARG A 354 -9.70 -18.74 6.62
CA ARG A 354 -10.65 -19.70 7.18
C ARG A 354 -11.22 -19.18 8.49
N ARG A 355 -12.53 -19.32 8.63
CA ARG A 355 -13.22 -19.00 9.87
C ARG A 355 -12.87 -20.00 10.98
N PRO A 356 -12.51 -19.55 12.19
CA PRO A 356 -12.27 -20.44 13.33
C PRO A 356 -13.49 -21.31 13.67
N ASP A 357 -14.69 -20.75 13.55
CA ASP A 357 -15.97 -21.39 13.86
C ASP A 357 -16.53 -22.23 12.70
N ALA A 358 -16.01 -22.06 11.48
CA ALA A 358 -16.44 -22.79 10.30
C ALA A 358 -15.26 -23.00 9.31
N PRO A 359 -14.37 -23.98 9.54
CA PRO A 359 -13.10 -24.10 8.80
C PRO A 359 -13.23 -24.33 7.28
N HIS A 360 -14.42 -24.71 6.81
CA HIS A 360 -14.74 -24.91 5.40
C HIS A 360 -15.26 -23.63 4.71
N LEU A 361 -15.55 -22.58 5.48
CA LEU A 361 -15.98 -21.27 4.97
C LEU A 361 -14.83 -20.28 5.06
N LEU A 362 -14.67 -19.48 4.01
CA LEU A 362 -13.73 -18.38 3.97
C LEU A 362 -14.42 -17.09 4.43
N ASP A 363 -13.79 -16.37 5.35
CA ASP A 363 -14.06 -14.97 5.60
C ASP A 363 -13.25 -14.13 4.60
N THR A 364 -13.96 -13.48 3.69
CA THR A 364 -13.35 -12.61 2.67
C THR A 364 -13.38 -11.13 3.04
N THR A 365 -13.85 -10.79 4.25
CA THR A 365 -13.87 -9.43 4.79
C THR A 365 -12.48 -8.77 4.75
N PRO A 366 -11.37 -9.46 5.10
CA PRO A 366 -10.04 -8.86 5.01
C PRO A 366 -9.69 -8.39 3.59
N LEU A 367 -10.10 -9.11 2.55
CA LEU A 367 -9.84 -8.72 1.16
C LEU A 367 -10.63 -7.47 0.75
N VAL A 368 -11.87 -7.32 1.22
CA VAL A 368 -12.67 -6.11 0.99
C VAL A 368 -12.01 -4.90 1.67
N MET A 369 -11.54 -5.09 2.90
CA MET A 369 -10.83 -4.06 3.65
C MET A 369 -9.50 -3.68 2.99
N LEU A 370 -8.76 -4.65 2.44
CA LEU A 370 -7.54 -4.40 1.66
C LEU A 370 -7.82 -3.56 0.41
N VAL A 371 -8.87 -3.90 -0.35
CA VAL A 371 -9.28 -3.10 -1.53
C VAL A 371 -9.57 -1.65 -1.12
N GLN A 372 -10.36 -1.44 -0.07
CA GLN A 372 -10.67 -0.10 0.43
C GLN A 372 -9.44 0.64 0.97
N GLY A 373 -8.55 -0.05 1.67
CA GLY A 373 -7.26 0.48 2.13
C GLY A 373 -6.43 0.99 0.97
N PHE A 374 -6.21 0.17 -0.05
CA PHE A 374 -5.46 0.56 -1.24
C PHE A 374 -6.13 1.69 -2.02
N GLU A 375 -7.46 1.69 -2.17
CA GLU A 375 -8.18 2.80 -2.81
C GLU A 375 -8.00 4.12 -2.05
N ARG A 376 -8.05 4.10 -0.71
CA ARG A 376 -7.78 5.29 0.12
C ARG A 376 -6.36 5.82 -0.07
N LEU A 377 -5.39 4.93 -0.26
CA LEU A 377 -3.99 5.29 -0.55
C LEU A 377 -3.71 5.56 -2.04
N ALA A 378 -4.75 5.55 -2.89
CA ALA A 378 -4.66 5.67 -4.34
C ALA A 378 -3.74 4.61 -5.00
N ASP A 379 -3.55 3.44 -4.39
CA ASP A 379 -2.79 2.31 -4.92
C ASP A 379 -3.66 1.42 -5.80
N LEU A 380 -4.02 1.91 -6.99
CA LEU A 380 -4.86 1.17 -7.92
C LEU A 380 -4.28 -0.21 -8.31
N PRO A 381 -2.96 -0.39 -8.54
CA PRO A 381 -2.39 -1.71 -8.82
C PRO A 381 -2.63 -2.73 -7.71
N GLN A 382 -2.41 -2.38 -6.44
CA GLN A 382 -2.63 -3.29 -5.32
C GLN A 382 -4.12 -3.48 -5.02
N ALA A 383 -4.96 -2.45 -5.18
CA ALA A 383 -6.42 -2.58 -5.10
C ALA A 383 -6.95 -3.58 -6.14
N LEU A 384 -6.44 -3.55 -7.37
CA LEU A 384 -6.77 -4.50 -8.41
C LEU A 384 -6.33 -5.93 -8.06
N ARG A 385 -5.14 -6.09 -7.48
CA ARG A 385 -4.62 -7.39 -7.05
C ARG A 385 -5.51 -8.01 -5.97
N ALA A 386 -5.82 -7.26 -4.92
CA ALA A 386 -6.74 -7.68 -3.87
C ALA A 386 -8.14 -7.99 -4.43
N GLN A 387 -8.67 -7.15 -5.32
CA GLN A 387 -10.00 -7.33 -5.90
C GLN A 387 -10.10 -8.57 -6.80
N ARG A 388 -9.03 -8.91 -7.52
CA ARG A 388 -8.98 -10.14 -8.34
C ARG A 388 -9.03 -11.39 -7.47
N LEU A 389 -8.25 -11.41 -6.39
CA LEU A 389 -8.31 -12.51 -5.42
C LEU A 389 -9.69 -12.61 -4.79
N TYR A 390 -10.25 -11.48 -4.34
CA TYR A 390 -11.60 -11.42 -3.78
C TYR A 390 -12.66 -11.98 -4.75
N ALA A 391 -12.67 -11.51 -6.01
CA ALA A 391 -13.62 -11.97 -7.04
C ALA A 391 -13.47 -13.47 -7.37
N ALA A 392 -12.26 -14.02 -7.30
CA ALA A 392 -12.01 -15.43 -7.57
C ALA A 392 -12.55 -16.36 -6.47
N LEU A 393 -12.71 -15.85 -5.24
CA LEU A 393 -13.18 -16.62 -4.09
C LEU A 393 -14.71 -16.57 -3.89
N GLN A 394 -15.43 -15.74 -4.66
CA GLN A 394 -16.88 -15.59 -4.49
C GLN A 394 -17.66 -16.75 -5.09
N GLU A 395 -18.52 -17.37 -4.27
CA GLU A 395 -19.34 -18.53 -4.67
C GLU A 395 -20.80 -18.18 -4.98
N ARG A 396 -21.38 -17.16 -4.34
CA ARG A 396 -22.77 -16.76 -4.62
C ARG A 396 -22.83 -15.85 -5.84
N ALA A 397 -23.87 -15.99 -6.65
CA ALA A 397 -24.02 -15.21 -7.88
C ALA A 397 -24.04 -13.68 -7.61
N TRP A 398 -24.73 -13.25 -6.56
CA TRP A 398 -24.74 -11.86 -6.11
C TRP A 398 -23.33 -11.33 -5.80
N ASP A 399 -22.55 -12.08 -5.03
CA ASP A 399 -21.21 -11.67 -4.59
C ASP A 399 -20.23 -11.68 -5.77
N ARG A 400 -20.32 -12.67 -6.66
CA ARG A 400 -19.57 -12.72 -7.92
C ARG A 400 -19.85 -11.51 -8.81
N VAL A 401 -21.11 -11.12 -8.98
CA VAL A 401 -21.49 -9.96 -9.80
C VAL A 401 -20.97 -8.68 -9.15
N SER A 402 -21.15 -8.51 -7.84
CA SER A 402 -20.70 -7.34 -7.09
C SER A 402 -19.18 -7.19 -7.16
N ALA A 403 -18.45 -8.28 -6.93
CA ALA A 403 -16.99 -8.29 -6.99
C ALA A 403 -16.46 -8.00 -8.40
N ARG A 404 -17.04 -8.61 -9.45
CA ARG A 404 -16.60 -8.35 -10.83
C ARG A 404 -16.99 -6.97 -11.34
N HIS A 405 -18.09 -6.40 -10.85
CA HIS A 405 -18.43 -5.00 -11.10
C HIS A 405 -17.37 -4.06 -10.53
N THR A 406 -16.97 -4.25 -9.27
CA THR A 406 -15.88 -3.46 -8.66
C THR A 406 -14.56 -3.66 -9.39
N LEU A 407 -14.24 -4.89 -9.81
CA LEU A 407 -13.06 -5.17 -10.63
C LEU A 407 -13.08 -4.38 -11.95
N ALA A 408 -14.20 -4.38 -12.67
CA ALA A 408 -14.31 -3.63 -13.92
C ALA A 408 -14.13 -2.12 -13.73
N ARG A 409 -14.67 -1.57 -12.64
CA ARG A 409 -14.48 -0.16 -12.26
C ARG A 409 -13.00 0.15 -12.05
N LEU A 410 -12.32 -0.64 -11.22
CA LEU A 410 -10.89 -0.46 -10.94
C LEU A 410 -10.04 -0.63 -12.20
N GLU A 411 -10.37 -1.58 -13.08
CA GLU A 411 -9.63 -1.78 -14.34
C GLU A 411 -9.83 -0.60 -15.29
N ARG A 412 -11.04 -0.02 -15.34
CA ARG A 412 -11.27 1.24 -16.08
C ARG A 412 -10.44 2.38 -15.51
N GLU A 413 -10.44 2.56 -14.19
CA GLU A 413 -9.72 3.63 -13.50
C GLU A 413 -8.20 3.50 -13.65
N ALA A 414 -7.68 2.28 -13.68
CA ALA A 414 -6.27 1.99 -13.97
C ALA A 414 -5.90 2.09 -15.46
N GLY A 415 -6.80 2.56 -16.34
CA GLY A 415 -6.52 2.69 -17.78
C GLY A 415 -6.40 1.35 -18.51
N ARG A 416 -7.06 0.29 -18.00
CA ARG A 416 -7.07 -1.08 -18.52
C ARG A 416 -8.44 -1.44 -19.13
N PRO A 417 -8.90 -0.73 -20.19
CA PRO A 417 -10.27 -0.85 -20.69
C PRO A 417 -10.57 -2.21 -21.34
N ALA A 418 -9.57 -2.90 -21.89
CA ALA A 418 -9.77 -4.24 -22.46
C ALA A 418 -10.12 -5.26 -21.36
N GLN A 419 -9.42 -5.21 -20.23
CA GLN A 419 -9.69 -6.06 -19.07
C GLN A 419 -11.07 -5.72 -18.48
N ALA A 420 -11.38 -4.43 -18.34
CA ALA A 420 -12.70 -3.98 -17.84
C ALA A 420 -13.86 -4.49 -18.70
N VAL A 421 -13.71 -4.54 -20.03
CA VAL A 421 -14.72 -5.12 -20.95
C VAL A 421 -14.94 -6.60 -20.66
N THR A 422 -13.86 -7.35 -20.45
CA THR A 422 -13.92 -8.78 -20.09
C THR A 422 -14.60 -8.99 -18.74
N ALA A 423 -14.27 -8.18 -17.73
CA ALA A 423 -14.92 -8.25 -16.42
C ALA A 423 -16.43 -7.98 -16.50
N LEU A 424 -16.85 -6.95 -17.27
CA LEU A 424 -18.28 -6.67 -17.49
C LEU A 424 -18.98 -7.74 -18.32
N ALA A 425 -18.29 -8.41 -19.24
CA ALA A 425 -18.84 -9.56 -19.95
C ALA A 425 -19.15 -10.72 -18.99
N ALA A 426 -18.23 -11.03 -18.08
CA ALA A 426 -18.43 -12.04 -17.04
C ALA A 426 -19.56 -11.65 -16.06
N VAL A 427 -19.74 -10.36 -15.77
CA VAL A 427 -20.91 -9.87 -15.00
C VAL A 427 -22.22 -10.20 -15.73
N ARG A 428 -22.31 -9.89 -17.04
CA ARG A 428 -23.52 -10.18 -17.82
C ARG A 428 -23.82 -11.67 -17.91
N GLU A 429 -22.79 -12.50 -18.07
CA GLU A 429 -22.92 -13.95 -18.04
C GLU A 429 -23.49 -14.44 -16.70
N ALA A 430 -22.94 -13.97 -15.58
CA ALA A 430 -23.44 -14.32 -14.25
C ALA A 430 -24.88 -13.84 -14.00
N LEU A 431 -25.30 -12.70 -14.59
CA LEU A 431 -26.69 -12.24 -14.54
C LEU A 431 -27.65 -13.10 -15.38
N ALA A 432 -27.17 -13.61 -16.52
CA ALA A 432 -27.95 -14.45 -17.43
C ALA A 432 -28.09 -15.89 -16.91
N THR A 433 -27.03 -16.43 -16.32
CA THR A 433 -26.97 -17.78 -15.74
C THR A 433 -26.43 -17.72 -14.30
N PRO A 434 -27.26 -17.33 -13.31
CA PRO A 434 -26.84 -17.16 -11.91
C PRO A 434 -26.30 -18.43 -11.24
N GLY A 435 -26.90 -19.58 -11.54
CA GLY A 435 -26.63 -20.84 -10.83
C GLY A 435 -27.25 -20.94 -9.43
N ASP A 436 -27.82 -19.84 -8.90
CA ASP A 436 -28.55 -19.78 -7.64
C ASP A 436 -29.63 -18.67 -7.67
N ASP A 437 -30.44 -18.59 -6.62
CA ASP A 437 -31.57 -17.63 -6.52
C ASP A 437 -31.18 -16.25 -5.97
N SER A 438 -29.90 -16.02 -5.62
CA SER A 438 -29.46 -14.76 -4.97
C SER A 438 -29.70 -13.52 -5.84
N LEU A 439 -29.77 -13.69 -7.16
CA LEU A 439 -30.00 -12.62 -8.12
C LEU A 439 -31.49 -12.38 -8.43
N ARG A 440 -32.46 -13.08 -7.80
CA ARG A 440 -33.89 -12.99 -8.16
C ARG A 440 -34.46 -11.56 -8.27
N HIS A 441 -33.91 -10.61 -7.52
CA HIS A 441 -34.38 -9.22 -7.48
C HIS A 441 -33.37 -8.18 -8.01
N TRP A 442 -32.30 -8.60 -8.69
CA TRP A 442 -31.20 -7.72 -9.12
C TRP A 442 -31.68 -6.50 -9.94
N ARG A 443 -32.77 -6.64 -10.70
CA ARG A 443 -33.40 -5.59 -11.53
C ARG A 443 -34.15 -4.50 -10.75
N ARG A 444 -34.49 -4.77 -9.48
CA ARG A 444 -35.28 -3.89 -8.59
C ARG A 444 -34.43 -3.21 -7.51
N VAL A 445 -33.21 -3.70 -7.31
CA VAL A 445 -32.26 -3.21 -6.30
C VAL A 445 -31.11 -2.46 -6.97
N ASN A 446 -30.30 -1.78 -6.17
CA ASN A 446 -29.23 -0.92 -6.68
C ASN A 446 -28.18 -1.65 -7.54
N LEU A 447 -28.03 -2.97 -7.39
CA LEU A 447 -27.04 -3.75 -8.14
C LEU A 447 -27.20 -3.60 -9.66
N GLY A 448 -28.42 -3.77 -10.20
CA GLY A 448 -28.66 -3.63 -11.64
C GLY A 448 -28.36 -2.21 -12.16
N ARG A 449 -28.64 -1.19 -11.33
CA ARG A 449 -28.29 0.19 -11.65
C ARG A 449 -26.78 0.38 -11.72
N PHE A 450 -26.03 -0.08 -10.73
CA PHE A 450 -24.57 0.07 -10.68
C PHE A 450 -23.89 -0.63 -11.87
N VAL A 451 -24.32 -1.87 -12.18
CA VAL A 451 -23.81 -2.61 -13.33
C VAL A 451 -24.04 -1.85 -14.64
N ALA A 452 -25.25 -1.35 -14.90
CA ALA A 452 -25.55 -0.59 -16.11
C ALA A 452 -24.78 0.75 -16.17
N GLU A 453 -24.63 1.44 -15.03
CA GLU A 453 -23.86 2.68 -14.93
C GLU A 453 -22.40 2.48 -15.33
N GLU A 454 -21.78 1.41 -14.85
CA GLU A 454 -20.39 1.08 -15.17
C GLU A 454 -20.20 0.72 -16.65
N HIS A 455 -21.18 0.06 -17.29
CA HIS A 455 -21.17 -0.16 -18.74
C HIS A 455 -21.15 1.15 -19.53
N TYR A 456 -21.95 2.14 -19.11
CA TYR A 456 -21.95 3.46 -19.74
C TYR A 456 -20.63 4.22 -19.50
N ARG A 457 -20.05 4.14 -18.30
CA ARG A 457 -18.75 4.76 -17.98
C ARG A 457 -17.62 4.18 -18.82
N LEU A 458 -17.54 2.85 -18.92
CA LEU A 458 -16.52 2.19 -19.75
C LEU A 458 -16.72 2.48 -21.25
N THR A 459 -17.97 2.59 -21.69
CA THR A 459 -18.27 3.00 -23.08
C THR A 459 -17.72 4.39 -23.40
N LEU A 460 -17.88 5.36 -22.48
CA LEU A 460 -17.29 6.69 -22.62
C LEU A 460 -15.77 6.62 -22.71
N ALA A 461 -15.14 5.88 -21.78
CA ALA A 461 -13.68 5.70 -21.77
C ALA A 461 -13.15 5.09 -23.09
N LEU A 462 -13.84 4.09 -23.64
CA LEU A 462 -13.49 3.50 -24.95
C LEU A 462 -13.66 4.50 -26.10
N ALA A 463 -14.72 5.31 -26.09
CA ALA A 463 -14.94 6.33 -27.11
C ALA A 463 -13.85 7.41 -27.07
N ASP A 464 -13.46 7.84 -25.86
CA ASP A 464 -12.40 8.83 -25.65
C ASP A 464 -11.00 8.28 -26.00
N ALA A 465 -10.76 6.99 -25.75
CA ALA A 465 -9.55 6.29 -26.18
C ALA A 465 -9.51 5.98 -27.70
N GLY A 466 -10.50 6.43 -28.47
CA GLY A 466 -10.53 6.22 -29.92
C GLY A 466 -10.83 4.78 -30.35
N ARG A 467 -11.57 4.02 -29.54
CA ARG A 467 -12.02 2.64 -29.80
C ARG A 467 -13.53 2.58 -30.08
N PRO A 468 -14.02 3.18 -31.19
CA PRO A 468 -15.45 3.40 -31.41
C PRO A 468 -16.25 2.11 -31.67
N GLU A 469 -15.65 1.07 -32.24
CA GLU A 469 -16.36 -0.20 -32.48
C GLU A 469 -16.68 -0.91 -31.16
N GLU A 470 -15.71 -0.98 -30.27
CA GLU A 470 -15.88 -1.55 -28.93
C GLU A 470 -16.84 -0.72 -28.09
N ALA A 471 -16.74 0.61 -28.18
CA ALA A 471 -17.68 1.52 -27.53
C ALA A 471 -19.12 1.28 -28.02
N ARG A 472 -19.35 1.04 -29.32
CA ARG A 472 -20.69 0.72 -29.85
C ARG A 472 -21.20 -0.63 -29.36
N ALA A 473 -20.35 -1.65 -29.35
CA ALA A 473 -20.72 -2.97 -28.84
C ALA A 473 -21.10 -2.91 -27.36
N LEU A 474 -20.31 -2.19 -26.55
CA LEU A 474 -20.58 -2.02 -25.12
C LEU A 474 -21.81 -1.16 -24.86
N LEU A 475 -22.05 -0.12 -25.67
CA LEU A 475 -23.27 0.70 -25.60
C LEU A 475 -24.52 -0.14 -25.83
N ALA A 476 -24.51 -1.01 -26.84
CA ALA A 476 -25.64 -1.90 -27.12
C ALA A 476 -25.93 -2.84 -25.94
N ALA A 477 -24.88 -3.35 -25.29
CA ALA A 477 -25.02 -4.15 -24.07
C ALA A 477 -25.56 -3.33 -22.89
N ALA A 478 -25.11 -2.08 -22.72
CA ALA A 478 -25.61 -1.16 -21.69
C ALA A 478 -27.10 -0.85 -21.86
N ASP A 479 -27.54 -0.59 -23.10
CA ASP A 479 -28.93 -0.29 -23.41
C ASP A 479 -29.84 -1.52 -23.23
N ALA A 480 -29.34 -2.73 -23.55
CA ALA A 480 -30.06 -3.97 -23.26
C ALA A 480 -30.28 -4.15 -21.75
N LEU A 481 -29.24 -3.94 -20.93
CA LEU A 481 -29.35 -3.99 -19.48
C LEU A 481 -30.34 -2.95 -18.95
N LEU A 482 -30.25 -1.71 -19.44
CA LEU A 482 -31.18 -0.63 -19.05
C LEU A 482 -32.64 -1.01 -19.33
N GLY A 483 -32.91 -1.70 -20.44
CA GLY A 483 -34.25 -2.19 -20.81
C GLY A 483 -34.83 -3.24 -19.87
N GLU A 484 -33.99 -3.93 -19.10
CA GLU A 484 -34.43 -4.93 -18.11
C GLU A 484 -34.68 -4.34 -16.71
N LEU A 485 -34.19 -3.13 -16.44
CA LEU A 485 -34.31 -2.52 -15.11
C LEU A 485 -35.73 -2.02 -14.83
N SER A 486 -36.10 -1.99 -13.54
CA SER A 486 -37.31 -1.30 -13.11
C SER A 486 -37.25 0.20 -13.43
N GLU A 487 -38.40 0.85 -13.61
CA GLU A 487 -38.47 2.27 -13.97
C GLU A 487 -37.71 3.17 -12.98
N ASN A 488 -37.81 2.88 -11.68
CA ASN A 488 -37.09 3.60 -10.64
C ASN A 488 -35.56 3.47 -10.78
N ALA A 489 -35.06 2.28 -11.08
CA ALA A 489 -33.62 2.05 -11.31
C ALA A 489 -33.15 2.69 -12.62
N ALA A 490 -33.95 2.62 -13.68
CA ALA A 490 -33.63 3.19 -14.99
C ALA A 490 -33.63 4.73 -15.01
N LYS A 491 -34.48 5.38 -14.19
CA LYS A 491 -34.59 6.86 -14.14
C LYS A 491 -33.24 7.53 -13.87
N GLY A 492 -32.42 6.97 -12.97
CA GLY A 492 -31.10 7.48 -12.63
C GLY A 492 -30.04 7.35 -13.74
N LEU A 493 -30.31 6.59 -14.80
CA LEU A 493 -29.35 6.29 -15.87
C LEU A 493 -29.65 6.98 -17.21
N ARG A 494 -30.80 7.65 -17.34
CA ARG A 494 -31.21 8.27 -18.62
C ARG A 494 -30.25 9.37 -19.08
N GLU A 495 -29.72 10.16 -18.15
CA GLU A 495 -28.77 11.22 -18.46
C GLU A 495 -27.44 10.66 -18.98
N ILE A 496 -26.85 9.69 -18.25
CA ILE A 496 -25.58 9.08 -18.67
C ILE A 496 -25.73 8.31 -19.99
N SER A 497 -26.84 7.59 -20.19
CA SER A 497 -27.15 6.91 -21.45
C SER A 497 -27.19 7.89 -22.64
N GLY A 498 -27.93 9.00 -22.50
CA GLY A 498 -28.03 10.02 -23.55
C GLY A 498 -26.68 10.65 -23.90
N ARG A 499 -25.88 11.01 -22.88
CA ARG A 499 -24.52 11.55 -23.05
C ARG A 499 -23.60 10.55 -23.75
N THR A 500 -23.61 9.29 -23.31
CA THR A 500 -22.77 8.24 -23.89
C THR A 500 -23.11 7.98 -25.35
N ALA A 501 -24.40 7.90 -25.71
CA ALA A 501 -24.82 7.71 -27.09
C ALA A 501 -24.39 8.87 -28.00
N ALA A 502 -24.42 10.12 -27.50
CA ALA A 502 -23.92 11.28 -28.24
C ALA A 502 -22.42 11.18 -28.51
N ARG A 503 -21.63 10.85 -27.48
CA ARG A 503 -20.17 10.75 -27.57
C ARG A 503 -19.71 9.67 -28.54
N VAL A 504 -20.32 8.49 -28.50
CA VAL A 504 -20.01 7.38 -29.42
C VAL A 504 -20.30 7.77 -30.89
N ARG A 505 -21.37 8.52 -31.15
CA ARG A 505 -21.68 9.03 -32.50
C ARG A 505 -20.62 10.02 -32.99
N GLU A 506 -20.15 10.91 -32.12
CA GLU A 506 -19.08 11.87 -32.45
C GLU A 506 -17.76 11.17 -32.76
N ALA A 507 -17.33 10.23 -31.92
CA ALA A 507 -16.11 9.46 -32.12
C ALA A 507 -16.14 8.69 -33.46
N GLY A 508 -17.30 8.14 -33.83
CA GLY A 508 -17.51 7.50 -35.14
C GLY A 508 -17.36 8.46 -36.33
N ARG A 509 -17.83 9.71 -36.21
CA ARG A 509 -17.73 10.74 -37.26
C ARG A 509 -16.31 11.28 -37.43
N GLY A 510 -15.55 11.39 -36.34
CA GLY A 510 -14.15 11.83 -36.36
C GLY A 510 -13.22 10.89 -37.14
N ARG A 511 -13.44 9.57 -37.02
CA ARG A 511 -12.70 8.56 -37.81
C ARG A 511 -13.06 8.62 -39.31
N ALA A 512 -14.33 8.79 -39.64
CA ALA A 512 -14.78 8.92 -41.04
C ALA A 512 -14.18 10.16 -41.75
N ARG A 513 -13.99 11.28 -41.01
CA ARG A 513 -13.30 12.48 -41.53
C ARG A 513 -11.78 12.29 -41.70
N ARG A 514 -11.10 11.57 -40.79
CA ARG A 514 -9.66 11.25 -40.95
C ARG A 514 -9.39 10.30 -42.12
N VAL A 515 -10.27 9.33 -42.36
CA VAL A 515 -10.14 8.39 -43.49
C VAL A 515 -10.41 9.07 -44.84
N THR A 516 -11.28 10.09 -44.89
CA THR A 516 -11.57 10.85 -46.11
C THR A 516 -10.58 12.01 -46.37
N GLY A 517 -9.84 12.47 -45.36
CA GLY A 517 -8.86 13.56 -45.47
C GLY A 517 -7.48 13.19 -46.05
N ASN A 518 -7.16 11.90 -46.19
CA ASN A 518 -5.89 11.44 -46.78
C ASN A 518 -5.96 11.22 -48.31
N GLY A 519 -7.04 11.67 -48.97
CA GLY A 519 -7.29 11.52 -50.41
C GLY A 519 -7.07 12.77 -51.27
N SER A 520 -6.21 13.71 -50.87
CA SER A 520 -5.84 14.86 -51.73
C SER A 520 -4.37 15.26 -51.59
N LEU A 521 -3.49 14.34 -51.97
CA LEU A 521 -2.18 14.71 -52.52
C LEU A 521 -2.40 15.23 -53.94
N ARG A 522 -2.54 16.55 -54.07
CA ARG A 522 -2.36 17.24 -55.36
C ARG A 522 -0.95 16.91 -55.87
N ALA A 523 -0.88 16.28 -57.04
CA ALA A 523 0.36 16.05 -57.76
C ALA A 523 1.11 17.37 -57.97
N ALA A 524 2.36 17.43 -57.52
CA ALA A 524 3.29 18.50 -57.85
C ALA A 524 3.67 18.41 -59.35
N PRO A 525 3.80 19.54 -60.06
CA PRO A 525 4.22 19.53 -61.45
C PRO A 525 5.70 19.12 -61.58
N PRO A 526 6.10 18.49 -62.71
CA PRO A 526 7.45 17.97 -62.88
C PRO A 526 8.51 19.09 -62.93
N PRO A 527 9.75 18.82 -62.46
CA PRO A 527 10.81 19.81 -62.39
C PRO A 527 11.37 20.16 -63.77
N ALA A 528 11.67 21.44 -63.97
CA ALA A 528 12.32 21.96 -65.17
C ALA A 528 13.82 21.55 -65.23
N PRO A 529 14.40 21.39 -66.44
CA PRO A 529 15.78 20.93 -66.60
C PRO A 529 16.82 21.99 -66.18
N PRO A 530 18.03 21.56 -65.76
CA PRO A 530 19.02 22.44 -65.15
C PRO A 530 19.68 23.39 -66.16
N ARG A 531 19.80 24.67 -65.77
CA ARG A 531 20.67 25.65 -66.45
C ARG A 531 22.09 25.53 -65.90
N ASN A 532 23.06 25.36 -66.80
CA ASN A 532 24.50 25.41 -66.52
C ASN A 532 24.92 26.78 -65.96
N PRO A 533 25.80 26.83 -64.93
CA PRO A 533 26.48 28.06 -64.56
C PRO A 533 27.76 28.25 -65.39
N ARG A 534 27.96 29.49 -65.87
CA ARG A 534 29.28 30.10 -66.07
C ARG A 534 29.59 30.95 -64.84
#